data_AF-A0A381V8Z3-F1
#
_entry.id   AF-A0A381V8Z3-F1
#
_cell.length_a   1.000
_cell.length_b   1.000
_cell.length_c   1.000
_cell.angle_alpha   90.00
_cell.angle_beta   90.00
_cell.angle_gamma   90.00
#
_symmetry.space_group_name_H-M   'P 1'
#
loop_
_entity.id
_entity.type
_entity.pdbx_description
1 polymer ?
#
loop_
_entity_poly.entity_id
_entity_poly.type
_entity_poly.pdbx_seq_one_letter_code
_entity_poly.pdbx_strand_id
1 'polypeptide(L)'
;MEASVSAAVNVSILAISVIFTVLIILIFTIKTLVKLMPYQASPAPLAKSGSTSSPQKQDDQVAAITAALAAHMGKRPDEFRIVNIQSR
;
A
#
# COMPACT_ATOMS: atom_id res chain seq x y z
N MET A 1 -8.91 12.22 55.81
CA MET A 1 -8.09 11.53 54.79
C MET A 1 -8.97 10.85 53.73
N GLU A 2 -10.12 10.26 54.10
CA GLU A 2 -11.10 9.65 53.20
C GLU A 2 -11.63 10.55 52.06
N ALA A 3 -11.92 11.82 52.33
CA ALA A 3 -12.44 12.75 51.32
C ALA A 3 -11.45 13.01 50.17
N SER A 4 -10.15 13.00 50.47
CA SER A 4 -9.09 13.17 49.46
C SER A 4 -8.94 11.92 48.59
N VAL A 5 -9.13 10.73 49.17
CA VAL A 5 -9.10 9.46 48.42
C VAL A 5 -10.29 9.36 47.47
N SER A 6 -11.49 9.70 47.93
CA SER A 6 -12.69 9.71 47.08
C SER A 6 -12.57 10.68 45.91
N ALA A 7 -12.05 11.89 46.16
CA ALA A 7 -11.77 12.86 45.09
C ALA A 7 -10.72 12.34 44.09
N ALA A 8 -9.63 11.73 44.58
CA ALA A 8 -8.59 11.17 43.72
C ALA A 8 -9.10 10.03 42.84
N VAL A 9 -9.96 9.15 43.37
CA VAL A 9 -10.61 8.07 42.61
C VAL A 9 -11.49 8.65 41.51
N ASN A 10 -12.28 9.69 41.81
CA ASN A 10 -13.17 10.29 40.82
C ASN A 10 -12.40 10.96 39.66
N VAL A 11 -11.31 11.66 39.98
CA VAL A 11 -10.41 12.24 38.98
C VAL A 11 -9.72 11.16 38.13
N SER A 12 -9.31 10.05 38.75
CA SER A 12 -8.70 8.92 38.05
C SER A 12 -9.67 8.29 37.04
N ILE A 13 -10.92 8.04 37.47
CA ILE A 13 -11.97 7.50 36.59
C ILE A 13 -12.21 8.47 35.42
N LEU A 14 -12.34 9.76 35.69
CA LEU A 14 -12.54 10.77 34.66
C LEU A 14 -11.38 10.78 33.65
N ALA A 15 -10.14 10.69 34.13
CA ALA A 15 -8.96 10.65 33.26
C ALA A 15 -8.95 9.42 32.36
N ILE A 16 -9.20 8.22 32.92
CA ILE A 16 -9.27 6.97 32.15
C ILE A 16 -10.38 7.06 31.10
N SER A 17 -11.57 7.54 31.49
CA SER A 17 -12.69 7.73 30.57
C SER A 17 -12.34 8.68 29.42
N VAL A 18 -11.74 9.84 29.71
CA VAL A 18 -11.33 10.82 28.69
C VAL A 18 -10.31 10.23 27.73
N ILE A 19 -9.30 9.51 28.22
CA ILE A 19 -8.30 8.85 27.38
C ILE A 19 -8.98 7.88 26.41
N PHE A 20 -9.84 7.00 26.92
CA PHE A 20 -10.57 6.06 26.07
C PHE A 20 -11.45 6.76 25.05
N THR A 21 -12.21 7.78 25.46
CA THR A 21 -13.07 8.55 24.55
C THR A 21 -12.26 9.21 23.43
N VAL A 22 -11.12 9.84 23.75
CA VAL A 22 -10.24 10.46 22.75
C VAL A 22 -9.70 9.42 21.76
N LEU A 23 -9.25 8.26 22.24
CA LEU A 23 -8.78 7.17 21.38
C LEU A 23 -9.89 6.64 20.46
N ILE A 24 -11.10 6.45 20.98
CA ILE A 24 -12.26 6.01 20.20
C ILE A 24 -12.57 7.02 19.10
N ILE A 25 -12.64 8.32 19.44
CA ILE A 25 -12.90 9.38 18.47
C ILE A 25 -11.82 9.40 17.40
N LEU A 26 -10.54 9.30 17.76
CA LEU A 26 -9.43 9.35 16.81
C LEU A 26 -9.50 8.18 15.82
N ILE A 27 -9.67 6.96 16.32
CA ILE A 27 -9.80 5.76 15.49
C ILE A 27 -11.05 5.85 14.61
N PHE A 28 -12.17 6.31 15.17
CA PHE A 28 -13.42 6.48 14.44
C PHE A 28 -13.27 7.49 13.30
N THR A 29 -12.61 8.62 13.56
CA THR A 29 -12.32 9.64 12.55
C THR A 29 -11.44 9.08 11.45
N ILE A 30 -10.37 8.33 11.77
CA ILE A 30 -9.53 7.68 10.76
C ILE A 30 -10.36 6.71 9.91
N LYS A 31 -11.17 5.84 10.54
CA LYS A 31 -12.04 4.89 9.80
C LYS A 31 -13.03 5.61 8.90
N THR A 32 -13.60 6.71 9.37
CA THR A 32 -14.55 7.52 8.62
C THR A 32 -13.87 8.22 7.45
N LEU A 33 -12.66 8.78 7.65
CA LEU A 33 -11.86 9.40 6.59
C LEU A 33 -11.46 8.37 5.53
N VAL A 34 -11.06 7.15 5.91
CA VAL A 34 -10.76 6.07 4.96
C VAL A 34 -12.00 5.65 4.15
N LYS A 35 -13.20 5.74 4.74
CA LYS A 35 -14.45 5.44 4.04
C LYS A 35 -14.93 6.57 3.13
N LEU A 36 -14.77 7.83 3.53
CA LEU A 36 -15.19 9.01 2.76
C LEU A 36 -14.18 9.37 1.66
N MET A 37 -12.88 9.24 1.96
CA MET A 37 -11.76 9.48 1.06
C MET A 37 -10.94 8.20 1.00
N PRO A 38 -11.43 7.16 0.30
CA PRO A 38 -10.64 5.95 0.10
C PRO A 38 -9.33 6.35 -0.56
N TYR A 39 -8.23 5.99 0.09
CA TYR A 39 -6.89 6.19 -0.45
C TYR A 39 -6.80 5.39 -1.74
N GLN A 40 -6.97 6.09 -2.86
CA GLN A 40 -6.61 5.60 -4.18
C GLN A 40 -5.08 5.63 -4.23
N ALA A 41 -4.46 4.54 -3.77
CA ALA A 41 -3.11 4.25 -4.20
C ALA A 41 -3.16 4.22 -5.72
N SER A 42 -2.60 5.23 -6.40
CA SER A 42 -2.29 5.14 -7.82
C SER A 42 -1.62 3.78 -8.00
N PRO A 43 -2.17 2.88 -8.84
CA PRO A 43 -1.77 1.50 -8.83
C PRO A 43 -0.25 1.44 -8.94
N ALA A 44 0.41 0.97 -7.87
CA ALA A 44 1.77 0.48 -8.01
C ALA A 44 1.71 -0.51 -9.19
N PRO A 45 2.58 -0.38 -10.20
CA PRO A 45 2.44 -1.09 -11.46
C PRO A 45 2.06 -2.53 -11.19
N LEU A 46 0.83 -2.90 -11.59
CA LEU A 46 0.32 -4.25 -11.40
C LEU A 46 1.40 -5.20 -11.90
N ALA A 47 1.92 -6.06 -11.03
CA ALA A 47 2.46 -7.33 -11.48
C ALA A 47 1.28 -8.04 -12.16
N LYS A 48 1.18 -7.88 -13.49
CA LYS A 48 0.12 -8.43 -14.34
C LYS A 48 0.03 -9.94 -14.09
N SER A 49 -0.88 -10.37 -13.24
CA SER A 49 -1.43 -11.72 -13.30
C SER A 49 -2.41 -11.76 -14.47
N GLY A 50 -1.87 -11.65 -15.68
CA GLY A 50 -2.63 -11.75 -16.92
C GLY A 50 -2.69 -13.19 -17.38
N SER A 51 -3.69 -13.94 -16.93
CA SER A 51 -4.14 -15.14 -17.65
C SER A 51 -4.88 -14.68 -18.90
N THR A 52 -4.13 -14.38 -19.96
CA THR A 52 -4.66 -14.30 -21.33
C THR A 52 -3.49 -14.41 -22.29
N SER A 53 -3.39 -15.55 -22.97
CA SER A 53 -2.46 -15.84 -24.06
C SER A 53 -2.82 -15.01 -25.29
N SER A 54 -2.53 -13.71 -25.24
CA SER A 54 -2.60 -12.81 -26.39
C SER A 54 -1.17 -12.46 -26.82
N PRO A 55 -0.87 -12.38 -28.13
CA PRO A 55 0.48 -12.05 -28.64
C PRO A 55 1.01 -10.74 -28.08
N GLN A 56 0.11 -9.81 -27.72
CA GLN A 56 0.43 -8.55 -27.05
C GLN A 56 1.11 -8.73 -25.68
N LYS A 57 0.83 -9.82 -24.95
CA LYS A 57 1.53 -10.12 -23.68
C LYS A 57 2.98 -10.55 -23.92
N GLN A 58 3.25 -11.22 -25.04
CA GLN A 58 4.62 -11.60 -25.41
C GLN A 58 5.43 -10.38 -25.83
N ASP A 59 4.83 -9.46 -26.61
CA ASP A 59 5.47 -8.19 -26.97
C ASP A 59 5.70 -7.28 -25.76
N ASP A 60 4.73 -7.21 -24.83
CA ASP A 60 4.89 -6.52 -23.55
C ASP A 60 6.04 -7.12 -22.72
N GLN A 61 6.19 -8.44 -22.75
CA GLN A 61 7.26 -9.15 -22.04
C GLN A 61 8.62 -8.90 -22.72
N VAL A 62 8.69 -8.94 -24.05
CA VAL A 62 9.89 -8.58 -24.83
C VAL A 62 10.30 -7.14 -24.53
N ALA A 63 9.36 -6.18 -24.56
CA ALA A 63 9.64 -4.78 -24.28
C ALA A 63 10.12 -4.57 -22.83
N ALA A 64 9.51 -5.24 -21.86
CA ALA A 64 9.93 -5.16 -20.46
C ALA A 64 11.33 -5.76 -20.24
N ILE A 65 11.63 -6.91 -20.86
CA ILE A 65 12.95 -7.54 -20.79
C ILE A 65 13.99 -6.66 -21.48
N THR A 66 13.72 -6.15 -22.68
CA THR A 66 14.63 -5.26 -23.40
C THR A 66 14.88 -3.97 -22.61
N ALA A 67 13.84 -3.37 -22.00
CA ALA A 67 14.00 -2.18 -21.18
C ALA A 67 14.82 -2.45 -19.91
N ALA A 68 14.56 -3.56 -19.21
CA ALA A 68 15.32 -3.96 -18.03
C ALA A 68 16.79 -4.28 -18.37
N LEU A 69 17.03 -4.98 -19.48
CA LEU A 69 18.37 -5.35 -19.94
C LEU A 69 19.15 -4.13 -20.43
N ALA A 70 18.50 -3.23 -21.17
CA ALA A 70 19.08 -1.96 -21.62
C ALA A 70 19.46 -1.06 -20.43
N ALA A 71 18.59 -0.97 -19.43
CA ALA A 71 18.86 -0.23 -18.20
C ALA A 71 20.02 -0.85 -17.39
N HIS A 72 20.08 -2.17 -17.29
CA HIS A 72 21.13 -2.88 -16.54
C HIS A 72 22.49 -2.85 -17.24
N MET A 73 22.53 -2.92 -18.57
CA MET A 73 23.79 -2.91 -19.35
C MET A 73 24.20 -1.54 -19.87
N GLY A 74 23.42 -0.48 -19.60
CA GLY A 74 23.67 0.88 -20.09
C GLY A 74 23.70 1.00 -21.62
N LYS A 75 23.19 -0.01 -22.33
CA LYS A 75 23.19 -0.13 -23.79
C LYS A 75 21.82 0.19 -24.35
N ARG A 76 21.77 0.69 -25.58
CA ARG A 76 20.51 1.10 -26.21
C ARG A 76 19.65 -0.14 -26.50
N PRO A 77 18.34 -0.09 -26.28
CA PRO A 77 17.42 -1.22 -26.52
C PRO A 77 17.41 -1.69 -27.99
N ASP A 78 17.94 -0.89 -28.91
CA ASP A 78 18.11 -1.20 -30.34
C ASP A 78 19.24 -2.22 -30.63
N GLU A 79 20.20 -2.40 -29.70
CA GLU A 79 21.24 -3.43 -29.84
C GLU A 79 20.76 -4.83 -29.44
N PHE A 80 19.56 -4.96 -28.86
CA PHE A 80 19.06 -6.22 -28.33
C PHE A 80 17.77 -6.64 -29.01
N ARG A 81 17.83 -7.77 -29.72
CA ARG A 81 16.66 -8.38 -30.37
C ARG A 81 16.36 -9.73 -29.73
N ILE A 82 15.26 -9.80 -29.00
CA ILE A 82 14.79 -11.04 -28.37
C ILE A 82 14.13 -11.89 -29.47
N VAL A 83 14.78 -12.98 -29.84
CA VAL A 83 14.32 -13.88 -30.92
C VAL A 83 13.44 -15.03 -30.44
N ASN A 84 13.52 -15.42 -29.17
CA ASN A 84 12.68 -16.47 -28.59
C ASN A 84 12.61 -16.35 -27.06
N ILE A 85 11.45 -16.64 -26.47
CA ILE A 85 11.25 -16.71 -25.01
C ILE A 85 10.72 -18.11 -24.69
N GLN A 86 11.56 -18.95 -24.06
CA GLN A 86 11.12 -20.24 -23.52
C GLN A 86 10.78 -20.09 -22.04
N SER A 87 9.52 -20.33 -21.68
CA SER A 87 9.12 -20.53 -20.28
C SER A 87 9.41 -21.97 -19.90
N ARG A 88 10.14 -22.17 -18.80
CA ARG A 88 10.42 -23.50 -18.22
C ARG A 88 9.20 -24.07 -17.51
#